data_AF-X1UII4-F1
#
_entry.id   AF-X1UII4-F1
#
_cell.length_a   1.000
_cell.length_b   1.000
_cell.length_c   1.000
_cell.angle_alpha   90.00
_cell.angle_beta   90.00
_cell.angle_gamma   90.00
#
_symmetry.space_group_name_H-M   'P 1'
#
loop_
_entity.id
_entity.type
_entity.pdbx_description
1 polymer ?
#
loop_
_entity_poly.entity_id
_entity_poly.type
_entity_poly.pdbx_seq_one_letter_code
_entity_poly.pdbx_strand_id
1 'polypeptide(L)'
;GKGIPFKITDKSFQEKGHYGVIYREYCSTGVHKPFIMADVFDRINDDDFDGINNNDFIVYLDADLLLLKSIDEIINDNYDIGVIQRSIGGKITVYPKYFGNLCAGVMFFNNTAAAKRFIEVWKLSVMYTNSDQYSLNLLLGDLNIQNWITIEENGKNSRTGER
;
A
#
# COMPACT_ATOMS: atom_id res chain seq x y z
N GLY A 1 10.76 18.47 -8.22
CA GLY A 1 9.90 17.52 -8.93
C GLY A 1 8.84 18.28 -9.69
N LYS A 2 8.23 17.68 -10.71
CA LYS A 2 6.92 18.14 -11.21
C LYS A 2 5.84 17.65 -10.23
N GLY A 3 4.77 18.43 -10.05
CA GLY A 3 3.65 18.09 -9.15
C GLY A 3 3.56 18.98 -7.90
N ILE A 4 2.47 18.80 -7.14
CA ILE A 4 2.16 19.58 -5.95
C ILE A 4 2.97 19.04 -4.75
N PRO A 5 3.77 19.89 -4.08
CA PRO A 5 4.59 19.44 -2.95
C PRO A 5 3.72 19.11 -1.74
N PHE A 6 3.89 17.92 -1.18
CA PHE A 6 3.33 17.55 0.12
C PHE A 6 4.35 17.86 1.23
N LYS A 7 3.94 18.57 2.29
CA LYS A 7 4.82 18.92 3.40
C LYS A 7 4.37 18.24 4.68
N ILE A 8 5.28 17.47 5.28
CA ILE A 8 5.12 16.95 6.63
C ILE A 8 5.36 18.09 7.63
N THR A 9 4.33 18.46 8.38
CA THR A 9 4.39 19.52 9.41
C THR A 9 4.66 18.97 10.82
N ASP A 10 4.83 17.66 10.97
CA ASP A 10 5.13 17.04 12.26
C ASP A 10 6.50 17.51 12.76
N LYS A 11 6.49 18.18 13.92
CA LYS A 11 7.69 18.75 14.51
C LYS A 11 8.69 17.68 14.95
N SER A 12 8.22 16.55 15.46
CA SER A 12 9.10 15.47 15.93
C SER A 12 9.89 14.85 14.77
N PHE A 13 9.24 14.68 13.63
CA PHE A 13 9.89 14.16 12.43
C PHE A 13 10.82 15.18 11.78
N GLN A 14 10.44 16.47 11.75
CA GLN A 14 11.34 17.52 11.25
C GLN A 14 12.63 17.63 12.09
N GLU A 15 12.54 17.39 13.41
CA GLU A 15 13.69 17.46 14.32
C GLU A 15 14.56 16.20 14.30
N LYS A 16 13.97 15.02 14.13
CA LYS A 16 14.68 13.73 14.31
C LYS A 16 14.88 12.94 13.01
N GLY A 17 14.17 13.30 11.94
CA GLY A 17 14.11 12.52 10.70
C GLY A 17 13.32 11.21 10.81
N HIS A 18 12.69 10.93 11.96
CA HIS A 18 11.91 9.72 12.22
C HIS A 18 10.89 9.94 13.37
N TYR A 19 9.82 9.14 13.40
CA TYR A 19 8.75 9.20 14.41
C TYR A 19 9.12 8.54 15.73
N GLY A 20 10.12 7.66 15.71
CA GLY A 20 10.60 6.98 16.89
C GLY A 20 11.33 5.70 16.54
N VAL A 21 12.01 5.14 17.52
CA VAL A 21 12.57 3.81 17.46
C VAL A 21 11.44 2.82 17.71
N ILE A 22 11.09 2.02 16.72
CA ILE A 22 10.08 0.97 16.86
C ILE A 22 10.68 -0.28 17.50
N TYR A 23 11.93 -0.61 17.14
CA TYR A 23 12.61 -1.78 17.69
C TYR A 23 14.14 -1.67 17.53
N ARG A 24 14.87 -1.70 18.65
CA ARG A 24 16.35 -1.55 18.71
C ARG A 24 16.86 -0.28 18.04
N GLU A 25 17.43 -0.36 16.85
CA GLU A 25 17.94 0.77 16.06
C GLU A 25 17.00 1.14 14.91
N TYR A 26 15.93 0.36 14.69
CA TYR A 26 14.98 0.60 13.62
C TYR A 26 14.09 1.80 13.97
N CYS A 27 14.29 2.88 13.23
CA CYS A 27 13.52 4.11 13.33
C CYS A 27 12.46 4.14 12.24
N SER A 28 11.20 4.40 12.60
CA SER A 28 10.16 4.55 11.59
C SER A 28 10.19 5.93 10.97
N THR A 29 10.42 5.95 9.66
CA THR A 29 10.24 7.13 8.82
C THR A 29 8.91 7.09 8.06
N GLY A 30 8.29 5.91 7.98
CA GLY A 30 7.10 5.61 7.20
C GLY A 30 5.84 5.58 8.05
N VAL A 31 5.27 6.75 8.32
CA VAL A 31 3.87 6.86 8.81
C VAL A 31 2.99 7.65 7.84
N HIS A 32 3.57 8.27 6.82
CA HIS A 32 2.90 9.27 6.01
C HIS A 32 2.14 8.74 4.82
N LYS A 33 2.50 7.56 4.33
CA LYS A 33 1.91 6.98 3.12
C LYS A 33 0.38 7.01 3.15
N PRO A 34 -0.31 6.51 4.20
CA PRO A 34 -1.77 6.59 4.25
C PRO A 34 -2.31 8.03 4.30
N PHE A 35 -1.58 8.97 4.92
CA PHE A 35 -2.02 10.38 4.99
C PHE A 35 -1.87 11.09 3.65
N ILE A 36 -0.77 10.83 2.93
CA ILE A 36 -0.55 11.33 1.57
C ILE A 36 -1.66 10.79 0.66
N MET A 37 -1.93 9.49 0.74
CA MET A 37 -2.98 8.88 -0.08
C MET A 37 -4.37 9.42 0.26
N ALA A 38 -4.68 9.65 1.54
CA ALA A 38 -5.94 10.28 1.94
C ALA A 38 -6.08 11.68 1.33
N ASP A 39 -5.05 12.52 1.45
CA ASP A 39 -5.04 13.88 0.88
C ASP A 39 -5.20 13.85 -0.65
N VAL A 40 -4.56 12.91 -1.35
CA VAL A 40 -4.74 12.74 -2.80
C VAL A 40 -6.19 12.36 -3.13
N PHE A 41 -6.77 11.39 -2.42
CA PHE A 41 -8.14 10.94 -2.67
C PHE A 41 -9.20 12.00 -2.36
N ASP A 42 -8.96 12.84 -1.35
CA ASP A 42 -9.84 13.96 -1.01
C ASP A 42 -9.80 15.04 -2.11
N ARG A 43 -8.63 15.28 -2.70
CA ARG A 43 -8.41 16.31 -3.73
C ARG A 43 -8.78 15.89 -5.15
N ILE A 44 -8.95 14.60 -5.42
CA ILE A 44 -9.35 14.10 -6.76
C ILE A 44 -10.73 14.60 -7.22
N ASN A 45 -11.52 15.17 -6.31
CA ASN A 45 -12.80 15.81 -6.62
C ASN A 45 -12.71 17.34 -6.64
N ASP A 46 -11.52 17.90 -6.43
CA ASP A 46 -11.28 19.33 -6.44
C ASP A 46 -10.88 19.75 -7.86
N ASP A 47 -11.69 20.58 -8.51
CA ASP A 47 -11.49 21.03 -9.90
C ASP A 47 -10.14 21.77 -10.07
N ASP A 48 -9.53 22.23 -8.97
CA ASP A 48 -8.23 22.90 -8.94
C ASP A 48 -7.02 21.95 -8.76
N PHE A 49 -7.22 20.63 -8.60
CA PHE A 49 -6.13 19.66 -8.39
C PHE A 49 -5.57 19.10 -9.70
N ASP A 50 -4.80 19.94 -10.41
CA ASP A 50 -3.84 19.60 -11.49
C ASP A 50 -4.35 18.63 -12.58
N GLY A 51 -5.67 18.60 -12.83
CA GLY A 51 -6.28 17.79 -13.89
C GLY A 51 -6.39 16.29 -13.59
N ILE A 52 -6.33 15.87 -12.33
CA ILE A 52 -6.60 14.47 -11.96
C ILE A 52 -8.10 14.21 -12.05
N ASN A 53 -8.50 13.25 -12.87
CA ASN A 53 -9.90 12.86 -13.01
C ASN A 53 -10.29 11.84 -11.95
N ASN A 54 -11.59 11.78 -11.65
CA ASN A 54 -12.16 10.77 -10.75
C ASN A 54 -11.90 9.31 -11.17
N ASN A 55 -11.52 9.07 -12.43
CA ASN A 55 -11.23 7.72 -12.94
C ASN A 55 -9.72 7.45 -13.04
N ASP A 56 -8.88 8.37 -12.58
CA ASP A 56 -7.44 8.20 -12.70
C ASP A 56 -6.94 7.12 -11.74
N PHE A 57 -5.99 6.35 -12.27
CA PHE A 57 -5.28 5.33 -11.54
C PHE A 57 -4.17 5.96 -10.70
N ILE A 58 -4.16 5.70 -9.40
CA ILE A 58 -3.26 6.37 -8.45
C ILE A 58 -2.20 5.38 -8.00
N VAL A 59 -0.94 5.83 -8.03
CA VAL A 59 0.20 5.02 -7.67
C VAL A 59 1.02 5.73 -6.61
N TYR A 60 1.25 5.03 -5.50
CA TYR A 60 2.24 5.43 -4.52
C TYR A 60 3.59 4.79 -4.84
N LEU A 61 4.66 5.58 -4.88
CA LEU A 61 6.03 5.12 -5.10
C LEU A 61 6.94 5.73 -4.02
N ASP A 62 7.74 4.89 -3.35
CA ASP A 62 8.81 5.38 -2.48
C ASP A 62 9.85 6.18 -3.28
N ALA A 63 10.49 7.15 -2.61
CA ALA A 63 11.46 8.05 -3.25
C ALA A 63 12.75 7.35 -3.73
N ASP A 64 13.02 6.15 -3.20
CA ASP A 64 14.15 5.29 -3.59
C ASP A 64 13.77 4.24 -4.65
N LEU A 65 12.54 4.29 -5.16
CA LEU A 65 12.10 3.39 -6.22
C LEU A 65 12.63 3.83 -7.59
N LEU A 66 13.11 2.84 -8.34
CA LEU A 66 13.43 3.00 -9.76
C LEU A 66 12.41 2.26 -10.63
N LEU A 67 11.72 3.00 -11.49
CA LEU A 67 10.81 2.43 -12.47
C LEU A 67 11.59 2.01 -13.73
N LEU A 68 11.65 0.70 -14.00
CA LEU A 68 12.38 0.12 -15.15
C LEU A 68 11.50 -0.09 -16.39
N LYS A 69 10.18 -0.09 -16.23
CA LYS A 69 9.18 -0.32 -17.29
C LYS A 69 7.95 0.54 -17.03
N SER A 70 7.12 0.77 -18.05
CA SER A 70 5.85 1.49 -17.85
C SER A 70 4.95 0.73 -16.87
N ILE A 71 4.19 1.49 -16.09
CA ILE A 71 3.19 0.98 -15.15
C ILE A 71 1.86 0.63 -15.83
N ASP A 72 1.70 0.95 -17.11
CA ASP A 72 0.43 0.79 -17.83
C ASP A 72 -0.06 -0.67 -17.89
N GLU A 73 0.84 -1.64 -17.73
CA GLU A 73 0.53 -3.07 -17.78
C GLU A 73 -0.44 -3.53 -16.67
N ILE A 74 -0.55 -2.79 -15.56
CA ILE A 74 -1.36 -3.15 -14.38
C ILE A 74 -2.63 -2.31 -14.21
N ILE A 75 -2.89 -1.36 -15.13
CA ILE A 75 -4.01 -0.40 -15.04
C ILE A 75 -5.36 -1.05 -15.37
N ASN A 76 -5.36 -2.18 -16.09
CA ASN A 76 -6.59 -2.80 -16.63
C ASN A 76 -7.19 -3.92 -15.77
N ASP A 77 -6.64 -4.20 -14.59
CA ASP A 77 -7.13 -5.29 -13.75
C ASP A 77 -8.25 -4.81 -12.80
N ASN A 78 -9.18 -5.73 -12.49
CA ASN A 78 -10.32 -5.46 -11.61
C ASN A 78 -9.93 -5.61 -10.12
N TYR A 79 -9.25 -4.61 -9.56
CA TYR A 79 -8.92 -4.53 -8.14
C TYR A 79 -9.22 -3.15 -7.56
N ASP A 80 -9.44 -3.07 -6.24
CA ASP A 80 -9.52 -1.79 -5.54
C ASP A 80 -8.12 -1.27 -5.17
N ILE A 81 -7.28 -2.18 -4.68
CA ILE A 81 -5.91 -1.90 -4.20
C ILE A 81 -4.99 -3.01 -4.69
N GLY A 82 -3.85 -2.62 -5.27
CA GLY A 82 -2.76 -3.52 -5.63
C GLY A 82 -1.53 -3.26 -4.76
N VAL A 83 -0.83 -4.32 -4.38
CA VAL A 83 0.40 -4.26 -3.58
C VAL A 83 1.41 -5.25 -4.09
N ILE A 84 2.69 -4.98 -3.87
CA ILE A 84 3.75 -5.92 -4.23
C ILE A 84 3.90 -6.98 -3.14
N GLN A 85 3.76 -8.26 -3.52
CA GLN A 85 4.13 -9.38 -2.67
C GLN A 85 5.63 -9.71 -2.85
N ARG A 86 6.37 -9.78 -1.74
CA ARG A 86 7.77 -10.21 -1.75
C ARG A 86 7.84 -11.71 -2.03
N SER A 87 8.76 -12.13 -2.88
CA SER A 87 8.92 -13.55 -3.21
C SER A 87 9.41 -14.34 -1.99
N ILE A 88 8.87 -15.56 -1.84
CA ILE A 88 9.12 -16.49 -0.72
C ILE A 88 10.63 -16.86 -0.59
N GLY A 89 11.42 -16.65 -1.64
CA GLY A 89 12.87 -16.94 -1.66
C GLY A 89 13.75 -15.87 -1.03
N GLY A 90 13.26 -14.63 -0.88
CA GLY A 90 13.95 -13.57 -0.16
C GLY A 90 13.66 -13.72 1.33
N LYS A 91 14.41 -14.59 2.04
CA LYS A 91 14.29 -14.66 3.50
C LYS A 91 14.43 -13.25 4.07
N ILE A 92 13.34 -12.72 4.62
CA ILE A 92 13.39 -11.56 5.51
C ILE A 92 14.09 -12.04 6.78
N THR A 93 15.42 -12.05 6.75
CA THR A 93 16.28 -12.42 7.87
C THR A 93 16.24 -11.36 8.96
N VAL A 94 15.74 -10.16 8.64
CA VAL A 94 15.74 -8.98 9.49
C VAL A 94 14.30 -8.57 9.78
N TYR A 95 13.83 -8.91 10.98
CA TYR A 95 12.56 -8.47 11.59
C TYR A 95 11.27 -8.85 10.83
N PRO A 96 10.96 -10.17 10.74
CA PRO A 96 9.81 -10.69 9.99
C PRO A 96 8.45 -10.09 10.41
N LYS A 97 8.30 -9.72 11.69
CA LYS A 97 7.09 -9.09 12.21
C LYS A 97 6.76 -7.75 11.53
N TYR A 98 7.77 -6.94 11.19
CA TYR A 98 7.56 -5.57 10.71
C TYR A 98 7.57 -5.45 9.20
N PHE A 99 8.33 -6.30 8.50
CA PHE A 99 8.41 -6.28 7.05
C PHE A 99 7.28 -7.06 6.39
N GLY A 100 6.97 -8.26 6.90
CA GLY A 100 5.95 -9.15 6.35
C GLY A 100 6.10 -9.46 4.85
N ASN A 101 5.08 -10.08 4.27
CA ASN A 101 5.11 -10.55 2.88
C ASN A 101 4.74 -9.46 1.85
N LEU A 102 4.11 -8.36 2.29
CA LEU A 102 3.65 -7.29 1.41
C LEU A 102 4.57 -6.07 1.52
N CYS A 103 4.79 -5.37 0.41
CA CYS A 103 5.60 -4.15 0.35
C CYS A 103 4.71 -2.90 0.26
N ALA A 104 4.92 -1.95 1.16
CA ALA A 104 4.22 -0.65 1.15
C ALA A 104 4.97 0.42 0.33
N GLY A 105 6.08 0.08 -0.34
CA GLY A 105 6.86 1.02 -1.14
C GLY A 105 6.36 1.22 -2.56
N VAL A 106 5.49 0.31 -3.03
CA VAL A 106 4.75 0.47 -4.27
C VAL A 106 3.33 -0.01 -4.01
N MET A 107 2.37 0.89 -4.22
CA MET A 107 0.95 0.57 -4.05
C MET A 107 0.14 1.20 -5.17
N PHE A 108 -0.91 0.50 -5.57
CA PHE A 108 -1.79 0.85 -6.67
C PHE A 108 -3.20 1.01 -6.15
N PHE A 109 -3.92 2.03 -6.60
CA PHE A 109 -5.26 2.31 -6.14
C PHE A 109 -6.15 2.73 -7.29
N ASN A 110 -7.28 2.05 -7.41
CA ASN A 110 -8.42 2.58 -8.17
C ASN A 110 -9.24 3.48 -7.25
N ASN A 111 -9.80 4.57 -7.78
CA ASN A 111 -10.60 5.52 -7.01
C ASN A 111 -11.99 4.96 -6.66
N THR A 112 -12.02 3.94 -5.80
CA THR A 112 -13.24 3.27 -5.36
C THR A 112 -13.54 3.59 -3.89
N ALA A 113 -14.79 3.39 -3.48
CA ALA A 113 -15.19 3.52 -2.08
C ALA A 113 -14.42 2.53 -1.17
N ALA A 114 -14.07 1.35 -1.69
CA ALA A 114 -13.30 0.35 -0.95
C ALA A 114 -11.84 0.81 -0.75
N ALA A 115 -11.20 1.38 -1.77
CA ALA A 115 -9.87 1.96 -1.66
C ALA A 115 -9.83 3.11 -0.63
N LYS A 116 -10.81 4.04 -0.70
CA LYS A 116 -10.96 5.12 0.29
C LYS A 116 -11.10 4.58 1.72
N ARG A 117 -11.96 3.58 1.92
CA ARG A 117 -12.16 2.95 3.23
C ARG A 117 -10.90 2.28 3.75
N PHE A 118 -10.16 1.59 2.87
CA PHE A 118 -8.89 0.99 3.24
C PHE A 118 -7.87 2.04 3.70
N ILE A 119 -7.73 3.15 2.97
CA ILE A 119 -6.81 4.23 3.31
C ILE A 119 -7.09 4.78 4.72
N GLU A 120 -8.36 5.02 5.06
CA GLU A 120 -8.73 5.48 6.41
C GLU A 120 -8.42 4.44 7.50
N VAL A 121 -8.68 3.16 7.24
CA VAL A 121 -8.32 2.09 8.19
C VAL A 121 -6.79 1.97 8.33
N TRP A 122 -6.05 2.13 7.23
CA TRP A 122 -4.60 2.10 7.22
C TRP A 122 -4.00 3.25 8.01
N LYS A 123 -4.51 4.47 7.81
CA LYS A 123 -4.15 5.67 8.58
C LYS A 123 -4.32 5.46 10.08
N LEU A 124 -5.49 4.96 10.50
CA LEU A 124 -5.75 4.63 11.90
C LEU A 124 -4.77 3.57 12.42
N SER A 125 -4.55 2.48 11.66
CA SER A 125 -3.60 1.43 12.03
C SER A 125 -2.19 1.98 12.27
N VAL A 126 -1.73 2.88 11.40
CA VAL A 126 -0.39 3.48 11.51
C VAL A 126 -0.23 4.32 12.77
N MET A 127 -1.28 4.98 13.24
CA MET A 127 -1.23 5.71 14.52
C MET A 127 -0.99 4.79 15.73
N TYR A 128 -1.36 3.51 15.62
CA TYR A 128 -1.13 2.51 16.68
C TYR A 128 0.21 1.77 16.52
N THR A 129 0.60 1.46 15.29
CA THR A 129 1.80 0.66 15.01
C THR A 129 3.06 1.50 14.85
N ASN A 130 2.90 2.80 14.60
CA ASN A 130 3.92 3.73 14.13
C ASN A 130 4.63 3.30 12.82
N SER A 131 4.06 2.37 12.04
CA SER A 131 4.69 1.88 10.81
C SER A 131 3.66 1.54 9.74
N ASP A 132 3.73 2.23 8.60
CA ASP A 132 2.91 1.98 7.41
C ASP A 132 3.07 0.56 6.86
N GLN A 133 4.30 0.07 6.79
CA GLN A 133 4.68 -1.25 6.30
C GLN A 133 4.15 -2.35 7.23
N TYR A 134 4.28 -2.17 8.53
CA TYR A 134 3.76 -3.13 9.50
C TYR A 134 2.23 -3.13 9.49
N SER A 135 1.62 -1.95 9.49
CA SER A 135 0.16 -1.81 9.38
C SER A 135 -0.39 -2.44 8.12
N LEU A 136 0.27 -2.29 6.97
CA LEU A 136 -0.14 -2.94 5.73
C LEU A 136 -0.20 -4.47 5.89
N ASN A 137 0.84 -5.06 6.48
CA ASN A 137 0.88 -6.50 6.70
C ASN A 137 -0.07 -6.97 7.80
N LEU A 138 -0.41 -6.15 8.79
CA LEU A 138 -1.47 -6.48 9.74
C LEU A 138 -2.86 -6.49 9.08
N LEU A 139 -3.11 -5.52 8.21
CA LEU A 139 -4.42 -5.36 7.57
C LEU A 139 -4.65 -6.38 6.45
N LEU A 140 -3.62 -6.69 5.66
CA LEU A 140 -3.72 -7.52 4.47
C LEU A 140 -2.90 -8.81 4.53
N GLY A 141 -1.93 -8.94 5.44
CA GLY A 141 -1.00 -10.08 5.46
C GLY A 141 -1.60 -11.38 6.00
N ASP A 142 -2.68 -11.31 6.79
CA ASP A 142 -3.47 -12.46 7.23
C ASP A 142 -4.55 -12.87 6.19
N LEU A 143 -4.63 -12.20 5.05
CA LEU A 143 -5.32 -12.76 3.88
C LEU A 143 -4.52 -13.99 3.47
N ASN A 144 -4.95 -15.14 3.99
CA ASN A 144 -4.33 -16.44 3.77
C ASN A 144 -4.51 -16.80 2.29
N ILE A 145 -3.63 -16.29 1.43
CA ILE A 145 -3.64 -16.47 -0.04
C ILE A 145 -3.60 -17.98 -0.40
N GLN A 146 -3.06 -18.82 0.49
CA GLN A 146 -3.15 -20.29 0.37
C GLN A 146 -4.59 -20.80 0.32
N ASN A 147 -5.52 -20.22 1.10
CA ASN A 147 -6.92 -20.65 1.09
C ASN A 147 -7.66 -20.22 -0.19
N TRP A 148 -7.22 -19.18 -0.88
CA TRP A 148 -7.86 -18.72 -2.12
C TRP A 148 -7.43 -19.54 -3.34
N ILE A 149 -6.15 -19.94 -3.43
CA ILE A 149 -5.67 -20.82 -4.50
C ILE A 149 -6.36 -22.20 -4.43
N THR A 150 -6.60 -22.72 -3.22
CA THR A 150 -7.33 -23.99 -3.04
C THR A 150 -8.81 -23.89 -3.43
N ILE A 151 -9.45 -22.72 -3.35
CA ILE A 151 -10.84 -22.51 -3.77
C ILE A 151 -10.95 -22.46 -5.31
N GLU A 152 -9.99 -21.87 -6.02
CA GLU A 152 -10.00 -21.86 -7.48
C GLU A 152 -9.67 -23.22 -8.11
N GLU A 153 -8.77 -24.01 -7.52
CA GLU A 153 -8.45 -25.36 -8.00
C GLU A 153 -9.60 -26.35 -7.74
N ASN A 154 -10.28 -26.26 -6.59
CA ASN A 154 -11.46 -27.09 -6.29
C ASN A 154 -12.73 -26.63 -7.03
N GLY A 155 -12.83 -25.34 -7.38
CA GLY A 155 -13.90 -24.79 -8.21
C GLY A 155 -13.80 -25.18 -9.69
N LYS A 156 -12.60 -25.46 -10.20
CA LYS A 156 -12.39 -25.98 -11.57
C LYS A 156 -12.62 -27.48 -11.67
N ASN A 157 -12.24 -28.26 -10.67
CA ASN A 157 -12.44 -29.73 -10.65
C ASN A 157 -13.89 -30.17 -10.42
N SER A 158 -14.74 -29.31 -9.83
CA SER A 158 -16.16 -29.61 -9.61
C SER A 158 -17.06 -29.32 -10.83
N ARG A 159 -16.57 -28.62 -11.87
CA ARG A 159 -17.32 -28.35 -13.11
C ARG A 159 -17.04 -29.32 -14.26
N THR A 160 -16.10 -30.24 -14.09
CA THR A 160 -15.77 -31.27 -15.10
C THR A 160 -16.29 -32.67 -14.73
N GLY A 161 -17.01 -32.80 -13.62
CA GLY A 161 -17.46 -34.08 -13.05
C GLY A 161 -18.94 -34.42 -13.21
N GLU A 162 -19.70 -33.68 -14.05
CA GLU A 162 -21.06 -34.06 -14.43
C GLU A 162 -21.16 -34.20 -15.95
N ARG A 163 -20.90 -35.41 -16.43
CA ARG A 163 -21.46 -35.98 -17.67
C ARG A 163 -21.74 -37.46 -17.44
#